data_AF-A0A2P5BC22-F1
#
_entry.id   AF-A0A2P5BC22-F1
#
_cell.length_a   1.000
_cell.length_b   1.000
_cell.length_c   1.000
_cell.angle_alpha   90.00
_cell.angle_beta   90.00
_cell.angle_gamma   90.00
#
_symmetry.space_group_name_H-M   'P 1'
#
loop_
_entity.id
_entity.type
_entity.pdbx_description
1 polymer ?
#
loop_
_entity_poly.entity_id
_entity_poly.type
_entity_poly.pdbx_seq_one_letter_code
_entity_poly.pdbx_strand_id
1 'polypeptide(L)'
;MNSFRLFTQIAQVFLVFFTPIASHSVQAFTGTYGINYGRIADNIPSPDEVATLLRAAKIKNVRIYDADHSVLKAFSGTGLELVVGLPNGFLKEMSANEDHALTWVKENVQSFLPDTHIRGIAVGNEVLGGGDYELWGALLGAVKNIYKAVNKLHLADVVQITTAHSQAVFANSYPPSSCTFRDNVVQYMKPLLEFFSEIGSPFCLNAYPFIAYMSDPENIDINYALFQSTQGIYDPKTDLHYDNMLDAQIDAAYAALEDAGFKKMEVIITETGWASHGDENESAATANNARTYNYNLRKRLAKKKGTPFRPKNVVKAYIFAVFNENLKPGPTSERNYGLFKADGRISYDIGFHGLDSSSADLLRLSPKFGDGRYPITDAAFLEFLDFDYAVFHGQCLSLDIGCSSSKLVSVALLVITSLYCSTSFAFEIRSIED
;
A
#
# COMPACT_ATOMS: atom_id res chain seq x y z
N MET A 1 -50.70 1.02 -36.21
CA MET A 1 -50.29 0.86 -34.79
C MET A 1 -49.46 -0.40 -34.50
N ASN A 2 -49.34 -1.39 -35.41
CA ASN A 2 -48.59 -2.62 -35.11
C ASN A 2 -47.09 -2.56 -35.43
N SER A 3 -46.65 -1.73 -36.38
CA SER A 3 -45.24 -1.68 -36.80
C SER A 3 -44.32 -0.96 -35.80
N PHE A 4 -44.87 -0.05 -34.98
CA PHE A 4 -44.09 0.74 -34.02
C PHE A 4 -43.73 -0.05 -32.75
N ARG A 5 -44.55 -1.04 -32.37
CA ARG A 5 -44.30 -1.93 -31.22
C ARG A 5 -43.21 -2.97 -31.51
N LEU A 6 -43.09 -3.41 -32.76
CA LEU A 6 -42.06 -4.39 -33.16
C LEU A 6 -40.66 -3.76 -33.16
N PHE A 7 -40.54 -2.50 -33.58
CA PHE A 7 -39.27 -1.76 -33.53
C PHE A 7 -38.80 -1.46 -32.11
N THR A 8 -39.71 -1.20 -31.17
CA THR A 8 -39.35 -0.97 -29.76
C THR A 8 -38.92 -2.25 -29.05
N GLN A 9 -39.51 -3.40 -29.37
CA GLN A 9 -39.08 -4.70 -28.82
C GLN A 9 -37.72 -5.14 -29.35
N ILE A 10 -37.41 -4.91 -30.63
CA ILE A 10 -36.08 -5.23 -31.18
C ILE A 10 -34.99 -4.32 -30.58
N ALA A 11 -35.27 -3.03 -30.39
CA ALA A 11 -34.33 -2.10 -29.75
C ALA A 11 -34.05 -2.45 -28.27
N GLN A 12 -35.05 -2.96 -27.54
CA GLN A 12 -34.87 -3.42 -26.15
C GLN A 12 -34.08 -4.73 -26.05
N VAL A 13 -34.22 -5.64 -27.02
CA VAL A 13 -33.41 -6.87 -27.08
C VAL A 13 -31.95 -6.54 -27.42
N PHE A 14 -31.69 -5.59 -28.32
CA PHE A 14 -30.31 -5.16 -28.64
C PHE A 14 -29.61 -4.42 -27.48
N LEU A 15 -30.34 -3.74 -26.60
CA LEU A 15 -29.75 -3.05 -25.44
C LEU A 15 -29.34 -3.99 -24.29
N VAL A 16 -29.89 -5.21 -24.23
CA VAL A 16 -29.56 -6.20 -23.20
C VAL A 16 -28.35 -7.07 -23.59
N PHE A 17 -28.04 -7.19 -24.89
CA PHE A 17 -26.88 -7.96 -25.38
C PHE A 17 -25.59 -7.14 -25.56
N PHE A 18 -25.64 -5.82 -25.37
CA PHE A 18 -24.49 -4.91 -25.48
C PHE A 18 -24.28 -4.09 -24.20
N THR A 19 -24.50 -4.68 -23.02
CA THR A 19 -23.72 -4.18 -21.87
C THR A 19 -22.27 -4.50 -22.17
N PRO A 20 -21.37 -3.52 -22.33
CA PRO A 20 -19.94 -3.83 -22.37
C PRO A 20 -19.67 -4.62 -21.10
N ILE A 21 -19.12 -5.83 -21.25
CA ILE A 21 -18.56 -6.56 -20.12
C ILE A 21 -17.56 -5.57 -19.52
N ALA A 22 -17.92 -4.98 -18.38
CA ALA A 22 -16.97 -4.19 -17.64
C ALA A 22 -15.83 -5.15 -17.36
N SER A 23 -14.69 -4.94 -18.01
CA SER A 23 -13.48 -5.69 -17.69
C SER A 23 -13.21 -5.39 -16.22
N HIS A 24 -13.56 -6.33 -15.35
CA HIS A 24 -13.29 -6.21 -13.94
C HIS A 24 -11.78 -6.34 -13.80
N SER A 25 -11.09 -5.20 -13.82
CA SER A 25 -9.67 -5.16 -13.49
C SER A 25 -9.53 -5.66 -12.06
N VAL A 26 -8.90 -6.82 -11.89
CA VAL A 26 -8.55 -7.33 -10.57
C VAL A 26 -7.66 -6.32 -9.90
N GLN A 27 -8.02 -5.90 -8.69
CA GLN A 27 -7.22 -4.96 -7.92
C GLN A 27 -6.63 -5.69 -6.72
N ALA A 28 -5.31 -5.83 -6.69
CA ALA A 28 -4.61 -6.52 -5.61
C ALA A 28 -4.39 -5.66 -4.34
N PHE A 29 -4.96 -4.46 -4.31
CA PHE A 29 -4.70 -3.45 -3.29
C PHE A 29 -6.01 -2.84 -2.77
N THR A 30 -6.33 -3.10 -1.51
CA THR A 30 -7.50 -2.53 -0.82
C THR A 30 -7.15 -1.24 -0.08
N GLY A 31 -7.87 -0.15 -0.34
CA GLY A 31 -7.58 1.14 0.29
C GLY A 31 -6.31 1.78 -0.28
N THR A 32 -5.47 2.39 0.58
CA THR A 32 -4.30 3.19 0.15
C THR A 32 -2.98 2.82 0.84
N TYR A 33 -3.03 2.03 1.90
CA TYR A 33 -1.87 1.70 2.74
C TYR A 33 -1.56 0.20 2.73
N GLY A 34 -0.31 -0.15 2.44
CA GLY A 34 0.24 -1.50 2.57
C GLY A 34 1.60 -1.49 3.25
N ILE A 35 2.16 -2.66 3.55
CA ILE A 35 3.50 -2.78 4.13
C ILE A 35 4.30 -3.91 3.48
N ASN A 36 5.60 -3.71 3.33
CA ASN A 36 6.54 -4.72 2.85
C ASN A 36 7.04 -5.56 4.02
N TYR A 37 6.79 -6.86 4.00
CA TYR A 37 7.31 -7.82 4.95
C TYR A 37 8.59 -8.46 4.39
N GLY A 38 9.68 -7.71 4.47
CA GLY A 38 11.05 -8.19 4.22
C GLY A 38 11.52 -9.13 5.34
N ARG A 39 12.33 -10.11 4.96
CA ARG A 39 12.81 -11.19 5.84
C ARG A 39 14.29 -11.53 5.61
N ILE A 40 15.09 -10.59 5.10
CA ILE A 40 16.56 -10.75 5.07
C ILE A 40 17.10 -10.47 6.49
N ALA A 41 16.70 -11.34 7.42
CA ALA A 41 16.95 -11.24 8.84
C ALA A 41 16.88 -12.61 9.52
N ASP A 42 17.56 -12.78 10.63
CA ASP A 42 17.55 -14.00 11.45
C ASP A 42 17.05 -13.78 12.90
N ASN A 43 16.61 -12.55 13.20
CA ASN A 43 16.25 -12.13 14.55
C ASN A 43 14.82 -11.56 14.68
N ILE A 44 14.00 -11.69 13.64
CA ILE A 44 12.62 -11.17 13.59
C ILE A 44 11.60 -12.22 14.09
N PRO A 45 10.37 -11.81 14.48
CA PRO A 45 9.35 -12.73 14.97
C PRO A 45 8.91 -13.76 13.92
N SER A 46 8.30 -14.84 14.40
CA SER A 46 7.74 -15.88 13.53
C SER A 46 6.61 -15.34 12.63
N PRO A 47 6.35 -15.96 11.46
CA PRO A 47 5.28 -15.49 10.58
C PRO A 47 3.90 -15.39 11.24
N ASP A 48 3.57 -16.26 12.21
CA ASP A 48 2.32 -16.20 12.99
C ASP A 48 2.23 -14.97 13.89
N GLU A 49 3.33 -14.63 14.57
CA GLU A 49 3.43 -13.42 15.38
C GLU A 49 3.34 -12.17 14.51
N VAL A 50 3.95 -12.20 13.31
CA VAL A 50 3.86 -11.11 12.35
C VAL A 50 2.44 -10.94 11.82
N ALA A 51 1.75 -12.03 11.46
CA ALA A 51 0.35 -11.96 11.05
C ALA A 51 -0.53 -11.34 12.13
N THR A 52 -0.29 -11.72 13.40
CA THR A 52 -0.98 -11.14 14.57
C THR A 52 -0.70 -9.66 14.71
N LEU A 53 0.58 -9.25 14.63
CA LEU A 53 1.02 -7.87 14.69
C LEU A 53 0.36 -7.01 13.61
N LEU A 54 0.38 -7.47 12.36
CA LEU A 54 -0.17 -6.71 11.22
C LEU A 54 -1.70 -6.56 11.32
N ARG A 55 -2.40 -7.58 11.81
CA ARG A 55 -3.84 -7.48 12.11
C ARG A 55 -4.12 -6.47 13.22
N ALA A 56 -3.34 -6.52 14.31
CA ALA A 56 -3.48 -5.56 15.41
C ALA A 56 -3.21 -4.11 14.96
N ALA A 57 -2.25 -3.94 14.05
CA ALA A 57 -1.93 -2.67 13.40
C ALA A 57 -3.00 -2.22 12.36
N LYS A 58 -4.08 -2.99 12.16
CA LYS A 58 -5.13 -2.76 11.16
C LYS A 58 -4.58 -2.62 9.73
N ILE A 59 -3.47 -3.29 9.43
CA ILE A 59 -2.89 -3.33 8.09
C ILE A 59 -3.65 -4.38 7.27
N LYS A 60 -4.00 -4.04 6.03
CA LYS A 60 -4.74 -4.94 5.12
C LYS A 60 -3.84 -5.55 4.05
N ASN A 61 -3.01 -4.73 3.40
CA ASN A 61 -2.18 -5.15 2.27
C ASN A 61 -0.75 -5.43 2.72
N VAL A 62 -0.22 -6.59 2.35
CA VAL A 62 1.13 -7.02 2.69
C VAL A 62 1.83 -7.51 1.42
N ARG A 63 3.06 -7.06 1.19
CA ARG A 63 3.91 -7.53 0.09
C ARG A 63 5.05 -8.35 0.67
N ILE A 64 5.28 -9.54 0.12
CA ILE A 64 6.44 -10.38 0.41
C ILE A 64 7.26 -10.58 -0.87
N TYR A 65 8.55 -10.85 -0.73
CA TYR A 65 9.52 -10.88 -1.84
C TYR A 65 9.78 -12.28 -2.42
N ASP A 66 9.07 -13.27 -1.89
CA ASP A 66 9.13 -14.68 -2.26
C ASP A 66 7.72 -15.28 -2.17
N ALA A 67 7.63 -16.61 -2.15
CA ALA A 67 6.42 -17.33 -1.80
C ALA A 67 6.69 -18.37 -0.70
N ASP A 68 7.30 -17.94 0.42
CA ASP A 68 7.61 -18.82 1.55
C ASP A 68 6.35 -19.46 2.15
N HIS A 69 6.30 -20.80 2.14
CA HIS A 69 5.12 -21.56 2.57
C HIS A 69 4.81 -21.42 4.06
N SER A 70 5.80 -21.15 4.92
CA SER A 70 5.54 -20.90 6.34
C SER A 70 4.74 -19.61 6.53
N VAL A 71 5.04 -18.58 5.73
CA VAL A 71 4.32 -17.31 5.76
C VAL A 71 2.95 -17.45 5.15
N LEU A 72 2.83 -18.13 4.01
CA LEU A 72 1.53 -18.37 3.39
C LEU A 72 0.59 -19.15 4.32
N LYS A 73 1.10 -20.13 5.09
CA LYS A 73 0.34 -20.84 6.12
C LYS A 73 -0.06 -19.95 7.29
N ALA A 74 0.88 -19.18 7.84
CA ALA A 74 0.60 -18.28 8.96
C ALA A 74 -0.43 -17.18 8.62
N PHE A 75 -0.50 -16.79 7.35
CA PHE A 75 -1.44 -15.77 6.87
C PHE A 75 -2.82 -16.35 6.52
N SER A 76 -2.99 -17.68 6.57
CA SER A 76 -4.27 -18.35 6.32
C SER A 76 -5.34 -17.94 7.32
N GLY A 77 -6.54 -17.59 6.84
CA GLY A 77 -7.67 -17.18 7.67
C GLY A 77 -7.51 -15.83 8.40
N THR A 78 -6.40 -15.11 8.19
CA THR A 78 -6.13 -13.83 8.86
C THR A 78 -6.92 -12.66 8.27
N GLY A 79 -7.32 -12.81 7.00
CA GLY A 79 -7.91 -11.76 6.19
C GLY A 79 -6.92 -10.74 5.63
N LEU A 80 -5.61 -10.87 5.89
CA LEU A 80 -4.57 -10.06 5.25
C LEU A 80 -4.48 -10.41 3.76
N GLU A 81 -4.25 -9.41 2.91
CA GLU A 81 -4.13 -9.58 1.46
C GLU A 81 -2.65 -9.54 1.04
N LEU A 82 -2.22 -10.59 0.35
CA LEU A 82 -0.82 -10.79 -0.02
C LEU A 82 -0.57 -10.52 -1.51
N VAL A 83 0.49 -9.75 -1.77
CA VAL A 83 1.23 -9.81 -3.03
C VAL A 83 2.49 -10.64 -2.78
N VAL A 84 2.59 -11.79 -3.45
CA VAL A 84 3.75 -12.69 -3.35
C VAL A 84 4.79 -12.36 -4.42
N GLY A 85 6.06 -12.56 -4.13
CA GLY A 85 7.15 -12.29 -5.07
C GLY A 85 7.58 -13.57 -5.79
N LEU A 86 7.80 -13.46 -7.10
CA LEU A 86 8.63 -14.42 -7.83
C LEU A 86 10.06 -13.85 -7.87
N PRO A 87 11.02 -14.43 -7.14
CA PRO A 87 12.37 -13.87 -7.06
C PRO A 87 13.07 -13.80 -8.43
N ASN A 88 13.95 -12.80 -8.60
CA ASN A 88 14.67 -12.57 -9.86
C ASN A 88 15.40 -13.82 -10.39
N GLY A 89 15.90 -14.69 -9.50
CA GLY A 89 16.59 -15.93 -9.87
C GLY A 89 15.74 -16.91 -10.67
N PHE A 90 14.40 -16.85 -10.58
CA PHE A 90 13.49 -17.72 -11.32
C PHE A 90 13.12 -17.17 -12.71
N LEU A 91 13.45 -15.91 -13.04
CA LEU A 91 12.95 -15.27 -14.27
C LEU A 91 13.36 -16.02 -15.54
N LYS A 92 14.62 -16.46 -15.64
CA LYS A 92 15.11 -17.18 -16.82
C LYS A 92 14.38 -18.51 -17.01
N GLU A 93 14.21 -19.26 -15.94
CA GLU A 93 13.51 -20.54 -15.93
C GLU A 93 12.04 -20.38 -16.31
N MET A 94 11.34 -19.45 -15.66
CA MET A 94 9.92 -19.19 -15.91
C MET A 94 9.67 -18.63 -17.31
N SER A 95 10.63 -17.87 -17.84
CA SER A 95 10.57 -17.38 -19.23
C SER A 95 10.78 -18.50 -20.24
N ALA A 96 11.64 -19.47 -19.95
CA ALA A 96 11.99 -20.54 -20.88
C ALA A 96 10.98 -21.68 -20.90
N ASN A 97 10.25 -21.93 -19.80
CA ASN A 97 9.37 -23.08 -19.67
C ASN A 97 8.02 -22.72 -19.03
N GLU A 98 6.94 -22.82 -19.83
CA GLU A 98 5.57 -22.58 -19.36
C GLU A 98 5.09 -23.59 -18.30
N ASP A 99 5.54 -24.85 -18.35
CA ASP A 99 5.15 -25.87 -17.37
C ASP A 99 5.78 -25.62 -16.00
N HIS A 100 6.96 -24.99 -15.98
CA HIS A 100 7.59 -24.54 -14.73
C HIS A 100 6.81 -23.37 -14.12
N ALA A 101 6.37 -22.41 -14.94
CA ALA A 101 5.49 -21.34 -14.48
C ALA A 101 4.15 -21.87 -13.95
N LEU A 102 3.56 -22.85 -14.64
CA LEU A 102 2.33 -23.51 -14.18
C LEU A 102 2.51 -24.23 -12.84
N THR A 103 3.61 -24.98 -12.70
CA THR A 103 3.94 -25.68 -11.45
C THR A 103 4.16 -24.69 -10.31
N TRP A 104 4.91 -23.62 -10.55
CA TRP A 104 5.15 -22.57 -9.57
C TRP A 104 3.84 -21.94 -9.08
N VAL A 105 2.92 -21.57 -9.99
CA VAL A 105 1.64 -20.98 -9.59
C VAL A 105 0.76 -21.98 -8.83
N LYS A 106 0.76 -23.27 -9.23
CA LYS A 106 0.01 -24.31 -8.50
C LYS A 106 0.50 -24.45 -7.06
N GLU A 107 1.81 -24.60 -6.89
CA GLU A 107 2.43 -24.89 -5.60
C GLU A 107 2.41 -23.69 -4.66
N ASN A 108 2.62 -22.48 -5.20
CA ASN A 108 2.86 -21.29 -4.39
C ASN A 108 1.66 -20.35 -4.28
N VAL A 109 0.63 -20.54 -5.13
CA VAL A 109 -0.55 -19.67 -5.14
C VAL A 109 -1.83 -20.49 -5.02
N GLN A 110 -2.10 -21.40 -5.98
CA GLN A 110 -3.37 -22.15 -5.99
C GLN A 110 -3.57 -22.99 -4.72
N SER A 111 -2.50 -23.64 -4.23
CA SER A 111 -2.56 -24.55 -3.07
C SER A 111 -2.89 -23.85 -1.75
N PHE A 112 -2.78 -22.51 -1.69
CA PHE A 112 -3.06 -21.71 -0.50
C PHE A 112 -4.40 -20.96 -0.58
N LEU A 113 -5.04 -20.95 -1.75
CA LEU A 113 -6.34 -20.33 -1.96
C LEU A 113 -7.48 -21.32 -1.59
N PRO A 114 -8.61 -20.84 -1.05
CA PRO A 114 -8.92 -19.43 -0.76
C PRO A 114 -8.48 -18.95 0.63
N ASP A 115 -8.00 -19.83 1.51
CA ASP A 115 -7.82 -19.50 2.93
C ASP A 115 -6.77 -18.41 3.18
N THR A 116 -5.68 -18.41 2.39
CA THR A 116 -4.70 -17.32 2.35
C THR A 116 -5.05 -16.40 1.18
N HIS A 117 -5.39 -15.14 1.46
CA HIS A 117 -5.81 -14.20 0.41
C HIS A 117 -4.62 -13.68 -0.42
N ILE A 118 -4.11 -14.50 -1.32
CA ILE A 118 -3.13 -14.08 -2.32
C ILE A 118 -3.87 -13.30 -3.41
N ARG A 119 -3.59 -12.00 -3.52
CA ARG A 119 -4.23 -11.07 -4.46
C ARG A 119 -3.34 -10.67 -5.62
N GLY A 120 -2.04 -10.91 -5.54
CA GLY A 120 -1.15 -10.64 -6.67
C GLY A 120 0.15 -11.41 -6.64
N ILE A 121 0.80 -11.45 -7.79
CA ILE A 121 2.15 -11.99 -8.00
C ILE A 121 3.01 -10.86 -8.60
N ALA A 122 4.03 -10.43 -7.86
CA ALA A 122 5.07 -9.54 -8.35
C ALA A 122 6.19 -10.37 -9.00
N VAL A 123 6.23 -10.39 -10.32
CA VAL A 123 7.21 -11.15 -11.10
C VAL A 123 8.51 -10.37 -11.21
N GLY A 124 9.48 -10.71 -10.37
CA GLY A 124 10.72 -9.96 -10.23
C GLY A 124 10.57 -8.64 -9.47
N ASN A 125 11.72 -8.08 -9.08
CA ASN A 125 11.85 -6.80 -8.39
C ASN A 125 13.05 -6.03 -8.94
N GLU A 126 12.82 -4.81 -9.41
CA GLU A 126 13.84 -3.87 -9.92
C GLU A 126 14.76 -4.47 -11.00
N VAL A 127 14.19 -5.30 -11.87
CA VAL A 127 14.94 -6.04 -12.89
C VAL A 127 15.52 -5.08 -13.93
N LEU A 128 14.66 -4.26 -14.55
CA LEU A 128 15.06 -3.25 -15.52
C LEU A 128 15.75 -2.07 -14.82
N GLY A 129 16.76 -1.49 -15.47
CA GLY A 129 17.61 -0.45 -14.89
C GLY A 129 18.79 -0.98 -14.05
N GLY A 130 18.80 -2.28 -13.71
CA GLY A 130 19.92 -2.97 -13.09
C GLY A 130 21.03 -3.39 -14.06
N GLY A 131 21.99 -4.21 -13.58
CA GLY A 131 23.16 -4.62 -14.38
C GLY A 131 23.02 -5.93 -15.17
N ASP A 132 21.97 -6.72 -14.95
CA ASP A 132 21.82 -8.05 -15.56
C ASP A 132 20.88 -8.01 -16.78
N TYR A 133 21.47 -7.80 -17.95
CA TYR A 133 20.75 -7.75 -19.23
C TYR A 133 20.08 -9.07 -19.63
N GLU A 134 20.55 -10.22 -19.11
CA GLU A 134 19.89 -11.50 -19.38
C GLU A 134 18.55 -11.56 -18.65
N LEU A 135 18.48 -11.04 -17.42
CA LEU A 135 17.20 -10.90 -16.70
C LEU A 135 16.27 -9.89 -17.36
N TRP A 136 16.79 -8.83 -17.99
CA TRP A 136 15.97 -7.90 -18.76
C TRP A 136 15.26 -8.60 -19.92
N GLY A 137 15.99 -9.44 -20.65
CA GLY A 137 15.42 -10.24 -21.75
C GLY A 137 14.42 -11.30 -21.28
N ALA A 138 14.60 -11.87 -20.10
CA ALA A 138 13.72 -12.90 -19.55
C ALA A 138 12.42 -12.35 -18.93
N LEU A 139 12.39 -11.10 -18.48
CA LEU A 139 11.29 -10.57 -17.67
C LEU A 139 9.92 -10.70 -18.34
N LEU A 140 9.79 -10.27 -19.59
CA LEU A 140 8.51 -10.32 -20.30
C LEU A 140 8.00 -11.75 -20.49
N GLY A 141 8.90 -12.68 -20.84
CA GLY A 141 8.54 -14.09 -21.01
C GLY A 141 8.08 -14.71 -19.68
N ALA A 142 8.77 -14.42 -18.58
CA ALA A 142 8.37 -14.87 -17.26
C ALA A 142 6.99 -14.34 -16.86
N VAL A 143 6.76 -13.03 -17.04
CA VAL A 143 5.47 -12.36 -16.77
C VAL A 143 4.33 -13.01 -17.57
N LYS A 144 4.54 -13.22 -18.88
CA LYS A 144 3.53 -13.85 -19.75
C LYS A 144 3.23 -15.29 -19.34
N ASN A 145 4.24 -16.07 -19.01
CA ASN A 145 4.07 -17.48 -18.63
C ASN A 145 3.37 -17.61 -17.27
N ILE A 146 3.69 -16.75 -16.30
CA ILE A 146 2.99 -16.70 -15.02
C ILE A 146 1.52 -16.28 -15.20
N TYR A 147 1.24 -15.26 -16.02
CA TYR A 147 -0.14 -14.87 -16.32
C TYR A 147 -0.91 -16.01 -17.02
N LYS A 148 -0.29 -16.70 -17.99
CA LYS A 148 -0.88 -17.85 -18.67
C LYS A 148 -1.22 -18.97 -17.69
N ALA A 149 -0.34 -19.24 -16.73
CA ALA A 149 -0.58 -20.20 -15.66
C ALA A 149 -1.77 -19.78 -14.78
N VAL A 150 -1.80 -18.53 -14.30
CA VAL A 150 -2.91 -17.98 -13.52
C VAL A 150 -4.25 -18.09 -14.27
N ASN A 151 -4.27 -17.75 -15.55
CA ASN A 151 -5.47 -17.85 -16.38
C ASN A 151 -5.91 -19.32 -16.58
N LYS A 152 -4.97 -20.24 -16.86
CA LYS A 152 -5.24 -21.68 -17.00
C LYS A 152 -5.79 -22.31 -15.72
N LEU A 153 -5.46 -21.75 -14.57
CA LEU A 153 -5.97 -22.17 -13.25
C LEU A 153 -7.24 -21.44 -12.83
N HIS A 154 -7.80 -20.58 -13.69
CA HIS A 154 -8.99 -19.75 -13.41
C HIS A 154 -8.81 -18.81 -12.21
N LEU A 155 -7.60 -18.30 -12.02
CA LEU A 155 -7.23 -17.39 -10.93
C LEU A 155 -7.13 -15.93 -11.39
N ALA A 156 -7.28 -15.65 -12.69
CA ALA A 156 -7.08 -14.33 -13.28
C ALA A 156 -8.06 -13.26 -12.76
N ASP A 157 -9.21 -13.66 -12.21
CA ASP A 157 -10.19 -12.77 -11.57
C ASP A 157 -9.88 -12.47 -10.09
N VAL A 158 -8.83 -13.09 -9.54
CA VAL A 158 -8.46 -12.98 -8.11
C VAL A 158 -7.02 -12.53 -7.91
N VAL A 159 -6.12 -12.89 -8.84
CA VAL A 159 -4.68 -12.70 -8.72
C VAL A 159 -4.16 -11.78 -9.84
N GLN A 160 -3.76 -10.56 -9.47
CA GLN A 160 -3.16 -9.59 -10.38
C GLN A 160 -1.67 -9.89 -10.61
N ILE A 161 -1.20 -9.76 -11.86
CA ILE A 161 0.22 -9.92 -12.20
C ILE A 161 0.87 -8.55 -12.36
N THR A 162 1.97 -8.30 -11.65
CA THR A 162 2.73 -7.05 -11.73
C THR A 162 4.23 -7.32 -11.78
N THR A 163 5.03 -6.29 -12.01
CA THR A 163 6.48 -6.30 -11.69
C THR A 163 6.87 -4.93 -11.16
N ALA A 164 7.76 -4.89 -10.17
CA ALA A 164 8.16 -3.64 -9.53
C ALA A 164 9.42 -3.08 -10.19
N HIS A 165 9.43 -1.77 -10.44
CA HIS A 165 10.55 -1.05 -11.03
C HIS A 165 11.17 -0.08 -10.02
N SER A 166 12.49 0.11 -10.06
CA SER A 166 13.12 1.26 -9.40
C SER A 166 13.07 2.48 -10.31
N GLN A 167 13.45 3.65 -9.78
CA GLN A 167 13.60 4.86 -10.60
C GLN A 167 14.77 4.80 -11.59
N ALA A 168 15.63 3.77 -11.54
CA ALA A 168 16.74 3.58 -12.48
C ALA A 168 16.28 3.29 -13.92
N VAL A 169 14.98 3.04 -14.13
CA VAL A 169 14.38 2.93 -15.46
C VAL A 169 14.18 4.28 -16.16
N PHE A 170 14.23 5.40 -15.41
CA PHE A 170 14.03 6.75 -15.94
C PHE A 170 15.35 7.40 -16.37
N ALA A 171 15.32 8.18 -17.45
CA ALA A 171 16.47 8.95 -17.94
C ALA A 171 16.68 10.24 -17.14
N ASN A 172 15.57 10.82 -16.69
CA ASN A 172 15.48 12.05 -15.93
C ASN A 172 14.17 12.03 -15.15
N SER A 173 14.09 12.78 -14.06
CA SER A 173 12.88 12.88 -13.23
C SER A 173 12.56 14.31 -12.79
N TYR A 174 13.37 15.29 -13.22
CA TYR A 174 13.20 16.71 -12.89
C TYR A 174 13.29 17.60 -14.14
N PRO A 175 12.32 18.53 -14.35
CA PRO A 175 11.03 18.58 -13.65
C PRO A 175 10.17 17.34 -13.98
N PRO A 176 9.17 16.95 -13.17
CA PRO A 176 8.43 15.69 -13.34
C PRO A 176 7.91 15.44 -14.77
N SER A 177 7.36 16.46 -15.43
CA SER A 177 6.80 16.39 -16.78
C SER A 177 7.81 16.14 -17.91
N SER A 178 9.10 16.16 -17.59
CA SER A 178 10.19 15.84 -18.52
C SER A 178 10.54 14.35 -18.53
N CYS A 179 10.11 13.60 -17.51
CA CYS A 179 10.56 12.24 -17.28
C CYS A 179 10.23 11.31 -18.47
N THR A 180 11.23 10.54 -18.90
CA THR A 180 11.12 9.49 -19.92
C THR A 180 11.83 8.23 -19.44
N PHE A 181 11.51 7.08 -20.04
CA PHE A 181 12.31 5.88 -19.86
C PHE A 181 13.67 6.01 -20.55
N ARG A 182 14.72 5.41 -19.98
CA ARG A 182 16.05 5.37 -20.61
C ARG A 182 16.01 4.65 -21.94
N ASP A 183 16.79 5.12 -22.91
CA ASP A 183 16.85 4.56 -24.27
C ASP A 183 17.19 3.05 -24.28
N ASN A 184 18.10 2.60 -23.40
CA ASN A 184 18.45 1.19 -23.32
C ASN A 184 17.36 0.33 -22.65
N VAL A 185 16.51 0.93 -21.81
CA VAL A 185 15.42 0.27 -21.08
C VAL A 185 14.12 0.24 -21.88
N VAL A 186 13.83 1.28 -22.67
CA VAL A 186 12.54 1.48 -23.33
C VAL A 186 12.14 0.33 -24.26
N GLN A 187 13.13 -0.33 -24.89
CA GLN A 187 12.91 -1.51 -25.75
C GLN A 187 12.37 -2.73 -24.99
N TYR A 188 12.65 -2.84 -23.69
CA TYR A 188 12.11 -3.88 -22.81
C TYR A 188 10.84 -3.41 -22.09
N MET A 189 10.79 -2.13 -21.73
CA MET A 189 9.68 -1.54 -21.00
C MET A 189 8.40 -1.47 -21.83
N LYS A 190 8.45 -0.98 -23.08
CA LYS A 190 7.23 -0.80 -23.89
C LYS A 190 6.45 -2.10 -24.12
N PRO A 191 7.07 -3.23 -24.51
CA PRO A 191 6.36 -4.51 -24.64
C PRO A 191 5.75 -5.02 -23.32
N LEU A 192 6.39 -4.71 -22.19
CA LEU A 192 5.91 -5.06 -20.86
C LEU A 192 4.69 -4.20 -20.48
N LEU A 193 4.74 -2.89 -20.74
CA LEU A 193 3.61 -1.98 -20.54
C LEU A 193 2.43 -2.32 -21.46
N GLU A 194 2.69 -2.72 -22.70
CA GLU A 194 1.65 -3.19 -23.63
C GLU A 194 0.92 -4.38 -23.04
N PHE A 195 1.66 -5.40 -22.60
CA PHE A 195 1.07 -6.57 -21.96
C PHE A 195 0.31 -6.22 -20.68
N PHE A 196 0.86 -5.38 -19.80
CA PHE A 196 0.14 -4.94 -18.59
C PHE A 196 -1.11 -4.13 -18.91
N SER A 197 -1.11 -3.32 -19.96
CA SER A 197 -2.29 -2.61 -20.42
C SER A 197 -3.37 -3.58 -20.93
N GLU A 198 -3.00 -4.69 -21.58
CA GLU A 198 -3.94 -5.72 -22.05
C GLU A 198 -4.62 -6.44 -20.88
N ILE A 199 -3.87 -6.75 -19.82
CA ILE A 199 -4.39 -7.48 -18.65
C ILE A 199 -4.91 -6.56 -17.53
N GLY A 200 -4.86 -5.24 -17.72
CA GLY A 200 -5.35 -4.26 -16.74
C GLY A 200 -4.47 -4.11 -15.48
N SER A 201 -3.16 -4.36 -15.61
CA SER A 201 -2.21 -4.23 -14.51
C SER A 201 -1.58 -2.83 -14.41
N PRO A 202 -1.27 -2.35 -13.19
CA PRO A 202 -0.64 -1.06 -12.96
C PRO A 202 0.86 -1.09 -13.28
N PHE A 203 1.44 0.09 -13.40
CA PHE A 203 2.87 0.31 -13.28
C PHE A 203 3.26 0.37 -11.81
N CYS A 204 4.06 -0.58 -11.34
CA CYS A 204 4.52 -0.62 -9.96
C CYS A 204 5.91 0.01 -9.82
N LEU A 205 6.05 0.98 -8.93
CA LEU A 205 7.27 1.75 -8.73
C LEU A 205 7.74 1.70 -7.27
N ASN A 206 9.01 1.39 -7.07
CA ASN A 206 9.72 1.64 -5.83
C ASN A 206 10.25 3.08 -5.88
N ALA A 207 9.74 3.94 -5.00
CA ALA A 207 10.01 5.37 -4.99
C ALA A 207 10.50 5.82 -3.62
N TYR A 208 11.74 6.28 -3.54
CA TYR A 208 12.38 6.64 -2.28
C TYR A 208 12.84 8.11 -2.29
N PRO A 209 12.07 9.03 -1.69
CA PRO A 209 12.54 10.39 -1.42
C PRO A 209 13.82 10.43 -0.58
N PHE A 210 14.01 9.47 0.32
CA PHE A 210 15.26 9.32 1.08
C PHE A 210 16.49 9.18 0.17
N ILE A 211 16.45 8.25 -0.79
CA ILE A 211 17.58 7.99 -1.70
C ILE A 211 17.84 9.22 -2.58
N ALA A 212 16.78 9.85 -3.11
CA ALA A 212 16.91 11.06 -3.91
C ALA A 212 17.57 12.19 -3.11
N TYR A 213 17.09 12.47 -1.89
CA TYR A 213 17.71 13.46 -1.00
C TYR A 213 19.18 13.12 -0.71
N MET A 214 19.49 11.87 -0.37
CA MET A 214 20.85 11.45 -0.08
C MET A 214 21.81 11.60 -1.27
N SER A 215 21.29 11.56 -2.51
CA SER A 215 22.10 11.75 -3.72
C SER A 215 22.45 13.21 -4.02
N ASP A 216 21.66 14.16 -3.51
CA ASP A 216 21.85 15.60 -3.75
C ASP A 216 21.31 16.46 -2.58
N PRO A 217 21.87 16.32 -1.37
CA PRO A 217 21.38 17.02 -0.18
C PRO A 217 21.66 18.53 -0.20
N GLU A 218 22.53 18.99 -1.11
CA GLU A 218 22.85 20.41 -1.26
C GLU A 218 21.74 21.18 -2.00
N ASN A 219 21.06 20.53 -2.95
CA ASN A 219 20.03 21.16 -3.79
C ASN A 219 18.61 20.70 -3.45
N ILE A 220 18.45 19.56 -2.79
CA ILE A 220 17.15 19.05 -2.38
C ILE A 220 16.83 19.51 -0.96
N ASP A 221 15.76 20.29 -0.80
CA ASP A 221 15.22 20.62 0.51
C ASP A 221 14.72 19.35 1.23
N ILE A 222 15.25 19.06 2.41
CA ILE A 222 14.82 17.92 3.21
C ILE A 222 13.34 18.00 3.57
N ASN A 223 12.78 19.20 3.76
CA ASN A 223 11.37 19.36 4.10
C ASN A 223 10.46 18.90 2.95
N TYR A 224 10.89 19.14 1.70
CA TYR A 224 10.22 18.65 0.51
C TYR A 224 10.22 17.11 0.43
N ALA A 225 11.32 16.47 0.85
CA ALA A 225 11.41 15.01 0.92
C ALA A 225 10.59 14.42 2.09
N LEU A 226 10.40 15.17 3.17
CA LEU A 226 9.73 14.76 4.42
C LEU A 226 8.23 15.15 4.52
N PHE A 227 7.62 15.68 3.45
CA PHE A 227 6.26 16.23 3.46
C PHE A 227 6.04 17.35 4.49
N GLN A 228 7.09 18.11 4.80
CA GLN A 228 7.01 19.26 5.70
C GLN A 228 6.80 20.55 4.90
N SER A 229 6.58 21.66 5.60
CA SER A 229 6.41 22.96 4.94
C SER A 229 7.68 23.32 4.16
N THR A 230 7.51 23.58 2.87
CA THR A 230 8.58 23.88 1.92
C THR A 230 8.05 24.83 0.85
N GLN A 231 8.95 25.44 0.07
CA GLN A 231 8.58 26.11 -1.18
C GLN A 231 8.20 25.10 -2.28
N GLY A 232 8.56 23.83 -2.13
CA GLY A 232 8.30 22.79 -3.11
C GLY A 232 9.04 23.01 -4.42
N ILE A 233 8.56 22.39 -5.49
CA ILE A 233 9.05 22.62 -6.85
C ILE A 233 7.91 23.01 -7.79
N TYR A 234 8.25 23.76 -8.83
CA TYR A 234 7.33 24.17 -9.88
C TYR A 234 7.74 23.54 -11.21
N ASP A 235 6.78 22.92 -11.89
CA ASP A 235 6.98 22.30 -13.20
C ASP A 235 6.53 23.27 -14.32
N PRO A 236 7.45 23.86 -15.09
CA PRO A 236 7.14 24.92 -16.03
C PRO A 236 6.36 24.47 -17.27
N LYS A 237 6.37 23.17 -17.58
CA LYS A 237 5.65 22.63 -18.75
C LYS A 237 4.18 22.36 -18.42
N THR A 238 3.91 21.98 -17.17
CA THR A 238 2.54 21.63 -16.71
C THR A 238 1.88 22.71 -15.87
N ASP A 239 2.62 23.73 -15.43
CA ASP A 239 2.14 24.77 -14.48
C ASP A 239 1.68 24.14 -13.15
N LEU A 240 2.29 23.01 -12.78
CA LEU A 240 1.96 22.29 -11.55
C LEU A 240 2.99 22.57 -10.47
N HIS A 241 2.49 22.75 -9.25
CA HIS A 241 3.29 22.87 -8.05
C HIS A 241 3.26 21.57 -7.25
N TYR A 242 4.43 21.15 -6.76
CA TYR A 242 4.61 19.96 -5.95
C TYR A 242 5.14 20.37 -4.58
N ASP A 243 4.34 20.19 -3.54
CA ASP A 243 4.70 20.47 -2.15
C ASP A 243 5.47 19.33 -1.48
N ASN A 244 5.55 18.16 -2.12
CA ASN A 244 6.28 17.00 -1.62
C ASN A 244 6.90 16.16 -2.75
N MET A 245 8.03 15.53 -2.43
CA MET A 245 8.82 14.78 -3.41
C MET A 245 8.15 13.50 -3.90
N LEU A 246 7.40 12.80 -3.06
CA LEU A 246 6.78 11.54 -3.48
C LEU A 246 5.75 11.77 -4.60
N ASP A 247 4.93 12.82 -4.48
CA ASP A 247 3.96 13.18 -5.52
C ASP A 247 4.67 13.54 -6.83
N ALA A 248 5.81 14.24 -6.77
CA ALA A 248 6.62 14.54 -7.94
C ALA A 248 7.26 13.29 -8.57
N GLN A 249 7.72 12.33 -7.76
CA GLN A 249 8.26 11.05 -8.25
C GLN A 249 7.18 10.18 -8.92
N ILE A 250 5.96 10.19 -8.38
CA ILE A 250 4.80 9.51 -8.99
C ILE A 250 4.45 10.19 -10.32
N ASP A 251 4.41 11.51 -10.38
CA ASP A 251 4.05 12.24 -11.60
C ASP A 251 5.15 12.20 -12.66
N ALA A 252 6.40 12.06 -12.27
CA ALA A 252 7.49 11.70 -13.19
C ALA A 252 7.23 10.33 -13.84
N ALA A 253 6.78 9.33 -13.08
CA ALA A 253 6.39 8.04 -13.66
C ALA A 253 5.20 8.16 -14.62
N TYR A 254 4.17 8.94 -14.26
CA TYR A 254 3.06 9.22 -15.17
C TYR A 254 3.52 9.93 -16.45
N ALA A 255 4.46 10.88 -16.37
CA ALA A 255 5.01 11.53 -17.55
C ALA A 255 5.74 10.54 -18.48
N ALA A 256 6.57 9.65 -17.92
CA ALA A 256 7.26 8.60 -18.70
C ALA A 256 6.27 7.62 -19.34
N LEU A 257 5.19 7.27 -18.63
CA LEU A 257 4.11 6.44 -19.18
C LEU A 257 3.37 7.16 -20.31
N GLU A 258 3.07 8.46 -20.17
CA GLU A 258 2.42 9.23 -21.24
C GLU A 258 3.30 9.32 -22.50
N ASP A 259 4.59 9.58 -22.34
CA ASP A 259 5.57 9.60 -23.43
C ASP A 259 5.66 8.23 -24.13
N ALA A 260 5.62 7.14 -23.36
CA ALA A 260 5.61 5.79 -23.89
C ALA A 260 4.26 5.37 -24.53
N GLY A 261 3.19 6.16 -24.39
CA GLY A 261 1.86 5.92 -24.98
C GLY A 261 0.80 5.36 -24.01
N PHE A 262 1.12 5.18 -22.73
CA PHE A 262 0.31 4.47 -21.72
C PHE A 262 -0.41 5.43 -20.76
N LYS A 263 -1.08 6.44 -21.30
CA LYS A 263 -1.64 7.58 -20.53
C LYS A 263 -2.61 7.21 -19.40
N LYS A 264 -3.30 6.07 -19.53
CA LYS A 264 -4.34 5.60 -18.60
C LYS A 264 -3.83 4.61 -17.54
N MET A 265 -2.58 4.16 -17.65
CA MET A 265 -2.03 3.17 -16.73
C MET A 265 -1.88 3.77 -15.33
N GLU A 266 -2.40 3.09 -14.31
CA GLU A 266 -2.25 3.49 -12.91
C GLU A 266 -0.81 3.29 -12.44
N VAL A 267 -0.32 4.17 -11.57
CA VAL A 267 0.93 3.97 -10.83
C VAL A 267 0.61 3.55 -9.40
N ILE A 268 1.22 2.45 -8.93
CA ILE A 268 1.19 2.02 -7.52
C ILE A 268 2.61 2.06 -6.97
N ILE A 269 2.78 2.63 -5.78
CA ILE A 269 4.07 2.61 -5.09
C ILE A 269 4.24 1.28 -4.37
N THR A 270 5.16 0.44 -4.83
CA THR A 270 5.41 -0.88 -4.24
C THR A 270 6.43 -0.86 -3.11
N GLU A 271 7.22 0.20 -3.03
CA GLU A 271 8.09 0.48 -1.89
C GLU A 271 8.33 1.97 -1.74
N THR A 272 8.28 2.42 -0.49
CA THR A 272 8.75 3.74 -0.10
C THR A 272 8.99 3.77 1.40
N GLY A 273 9.99 4.51 1.86
CA GLY A 273 10.38 4.53 3.27
C GLY A 273 11.56 5.44 3.53
N TRP A 274 11.98 5.49 4.79
CA TRP A 274 13.10 6.32 5.23
C TRP A 274 13.87 5.62 6.34
N ALA A 275 15.19 5.49 6.17
CA ALA A 275 16.04 4.79 7.12
C ALA A 275 16.19 5.58 8.44
N SER A 276 16.13 4.87 9.56
CA SER A 276 16.21 5.46 10.92
C SER A 276 17.63 5.59 11.45
N HIS A 277 18.59 4.95 10.80
CA HIS A 277 20.01 4.99 11.12
C HIS A 277 20.81 4.63 9.86
N GLY A 278 21.98 5.24 9.68
CA GLY A 278 22.82 5.01 8.52
C GLY A 278 24.30 5.24 8.83
N ASP A 279 25.14 5.10 7.81
CA ASP A 279 26.57 5.37 7.90
C ASP A 279 26.86 6.86 8.15
N GLU A 280 28.12 7.24 8.43
CA GLU A 280 28.49 8.63 8.75
C GLU A 280 28.14 9.63 7.63
N ASN A 281 28.17 9.17 6.38
CA ASN A 281 27.78 9.95 5.20
C ASN A 281 26.27 9.93 4.93
N GLU A 282 25.47 9.22 5.74
CA GLU A 282 24.01 9.12 5.64
C GLU A 282 23.30 9.96 6.71
N SER A 283 23.69 11.23 6.85
CA SER A 283 23.25 12.10 7.96
C SER A 283 21.74 12.30 8.06
N ALA A 284 20.98 12.08 6.98
CA ALA A 284 19.52 12.15 6.99
C ALA A 284 18.85 10.87 7.53
N ALA A 285 19.58 9.76 7.66
CA ALA A 285 19.09 8.51 8.21
C ALA A 285 19.02 8.60 9.75
N THR A 286 17.97 9.24 10.25
CA THR A 286 17.73 9.44 11.68
C THR A 286 16.34 8.98 12.06
N ALA A 287 16.18 8.53 13.31
CA ALA A 287 14.87 8.10 13.83
C ALA A 287 13.83 9.23 13.73
N ASN A 288 14.23 10.50 13.87
CA ASN A 288 13.34 11.64 13.74
C ASN A 288 12.84 11.83 12.30
N ASN A 289 13.74 11.74 11.32
CA ASN A 289 13.36 11.87 9.91
C ASN A 289 12.54 10.67 9.44
N ALA A 290 12.92 9.45 9.86
CA ALA A 290 12.17 8.23 9.57
C ALA A 290 10.74 8.28 10.13
N ARG A 291 10.60 8.72 11.39
CA ARG A 291 9.30 8.98 12.01
C ARG A 291 8.49 10.01 11.22
N THR A 292 9.11 11.15 10.89
CA THR A 292 8.46 12.24 10.17
C THR A 292 7.95 11.79 8.80
N TYR A 293 8.80 11.14 8.02
CA TYR A 293 8.46 10.62 6.70
C TYR A 293 7.30 9.64 6.77
N ASN A 294 7.43 8.58 7.57
CA ASN A 294 6.43 7.50 7.63
C ASN A 294 5.10 7.96 8.24
N TYR A 295 5.13 8.86 9.24
CA TYR A 295 3.91 9.47 9.79
C TYR A 295 3.21 10.38 8.76
N ASN A 296 3.95 11.23 8.06
CA ASN A 296 3.37 12.12 7.07
C ASN A 296 2.87 11.37 5.83
N LEU A 297 3.56 10.30 5.42
CA LEU A 297 3.11 9.39 4.38
C LEU A 297 1.75 8.76 4.75
N ARG A 298 1.60 8.26 5.98
CA ARG A 298 0.30 7.77 6.47
C ARG A 298 -0.80 8.82 6.34
N LYS A 299 -0.52 10.06 6.78
CA LYS A 299 -1.47 11.18 6.63
C LYS A 299 -1.77 11.48 5.17
N ARG A 300 -0.77 11.45 4.29
CA ARG A 300 -0.92 11.69 2.85
C ARG A 300 -1.81 10.64 2.18
N LEU A 301 -1.65 9.37 2.53
CA LEU A 301 -2.45 8.26 2.00
C LEU A 301 -3.88 8.24 2.57
N ALA A 302 -4.05 8.68 3.83
CA ALA A 302 -5.36 8.80 4.46
C ALA A 302 -6.27 9.86 3.79
N LYS A 303 -5.67 10.87 3.13
CA LYS A 303 -6.43 11.87 2.36
C LYS A 303 -7.20 11.27 1.17
N LYS A 304 -6.84 10.08 0.70
CA LYS A 304 -7.44 9.42 -0.49
C LYS A 304 -7.50 10.35 -1.71
N LYS A 305 -6.43 11.14 -1.92
CA LYS A 305 -6.28 12.05 -3.06
C LYS A 305 -5.17 11.58 -3.98
N GLY A 306 -5.29 11.89 -5.26
CA GLY A 306 -4.21 11.72 -6.21
C GLY A 306 -3.13 12.79 -6.11
N THR A 307 -2.21 12.77 -7.06
CA THR A 307 -1.10 13.72 -7.21
C THR A 307 -1.52 14.97 -7.99
N PRO A 308 -0.70 16.04 -8.07
CA PRO A 308 -1.01 17.20 -8.89
C PRO A 308 -1.36 16.90 -10.36
N PHE A 309 -0.63 16.01 -11.03
CA PHE A 309 -0.86 15.63 -12.43
C PHE A 309 -1.99 14.61 -12.60
N ARG A 310 -2.28 13.80 -11.56
CA ARG A 310 -3.35 12.79 -11.54
C ARG A 310 -4.24 12.92 -10.30
N PRO A 311 -4.98 14.03 -10.14
CA PRO A 311 -5.70 14.31 -8.89
C PRO A 311 -6.84 13.32 -8.57
N LYS A 312 -7.33 12.60 -9.59
CA LYS A 312 -8.40 11.61 -9.47
C LYS A 312 -7.90 10.19 -9.18
N ASN A 313 -6.61 9.92 -9.38
CA ASN A 313 -6.03 8.59 -9.16
C ASN A 313 -5.49 8.53 -7.74
N VAL A 314 -6.22 7.90 -6.83
CA VAL A 314 -5.84 7.82 -5.43
C VAL A 314 -4.48 7.15 -5.27
N VAL A 315 -3.56 7.81 -4.56
CA VAL A 315 -2.22 7.25 -4.29
C VAL A 315 -2.34 6.02 -3.39
N LYS A 316 -1.66 4.94 -3.81
CA LYS A 316 -1.52 3.69 -3.06
C LYS A 316 -0.03 3.41 -2.86
N ALA A 317 0.36 3.05 -1.64
CA ALA A 317 1.75 2.74 -1.34
C ALA A 317 1.92 1.59 -0.35
N TYR A 318 2.93 0.77 -0.57
CA TYR A 318 3.48 -0.12 0.45
C TYR A 318 4.68 0.54 1.12
N ILE A 319 4.62 0.64 2.44
CA ILE A 319 5.70 1.20 3.25
C ILE A 319 6.79 0.14 3.38
N PHE A 320 8.04 0.53 3.17
CA PHE A 320 9.22 -0.30 3.37
C PHE A 320 9.87 0.09 4.71
N ALA A 321 9.89 -0.77 5.74
CA ALA A 321 9.35 -2.15 5.81
C ALA A 321 8.82 -2.49 7.22
N VAL A 322 8.29 -3.70 7.44
CA VAL A 322 7.84 -4.14 8.77
C VAL A 322 9.01 -4.09 9.77
N PHE A 323 10.14 -4.73 9.47
CA PHE A 323 11.25 -4.87 10.41
C PHE A 323 12.56 -4.25 9.91
N ASN A 324 13.45 -3.95 10.84
CA ASN A 324 14.87 -3.79 10.54
C ASN A 324 15.43 -5.16 10.15
N GLU A 325 16.01 -5.25 8.96
CA GLU A 325 16.50 -6.50 8.38
C GLU A 325 18.03 -6.59 8.54
N ASN A 326 18.49 -7.22 9.61
CA ASN A 326 19.90 -7.19 10.03
C ASN A 326 20.89 -7.85 9.05
N LEU A 327 20.42 -8.70 8.14
CA LEU A 327 21.26 -9.39 7.16
C LEU A 327 21.26 -8.69 5.79
N LYS A 328 20.58 -7.55 5.62
CA LYS A 328 20.64 -6.80 4.36
C LYS A 328 22.06 -6.32 4.06
N PRO A 329 22.57 -6.58 2.84
CA PRO A 329 23.88 -6.07 2.41
C PRO A 329 23.82 -4.56 2.13
N GLY A 330 24.98 -3.95 1.91
CA GLY A 330 25.07 -2.53 1.56
C GLY A 330 25.23 -1.60 2.77
N PRO A 331 24.90 -0.30 2.62
CA PRO A 331 25.10 0.70 3.66
C PRO A 331 24.27 0.41 4.91
N THR A 332 24.60 1.07 6.01
CA THR A 332 23.88 0.85 7.29
C THR A 332 22.41 1.24 7.23
N SER A 333 22.03 2.19 6.39
CA SER A 333 20.63 2.52 6.11
C SER A 333 19.77 1.31 5.71
N GLU A 334 20.31 0.40 4.91
CA GLU A 334 19.57 -0.79 4.42
C GLU A 334 19.05 -1.68 5.55
N ARG A 335 19.73 -1.68 6.70
CA ARG A 335 19.37 -2.49 7.88
C ARG A 335 18.37 -1.78 8.82
N ASN A 336 17.94 -0.55 8.50
CA ASN A 336 17.28 0.35 9.45
C ASN A 336 15.99 1.03 8.93
N TYR A 337 15.28 0.41 7.98
CA TYR A 337 13.99 0.90 7.45
C TYR A 337 12.74 0.46 8.25
N GLY A 338 12.88 -0.44 9.21
CA GLY A 338 11.78 -1.07 9.92
C GLY A 338 10.93 -0.12 10.74
N LEU A 339 9.60 -0.22 10.60
CA LEU A 339 8.65 0.41 11.52
C LEU A 339 8.65 -0.26 12.89
N PHE A 340 9.04 -1.54 12.93
CA PHE A 340 9.23 -2.33 14.14
C PHE A 340 10.69 -2.80 14.25
N LYS A 341 11.15 -2.92 15.48
CA LYS A 341 12.41 -3.57 15.82
C LYS A 341 12.26 -5.08 15.69
N ALA A 342 13.39 -5.79 15.70
CA ALA A 342 13.43 -7.24 15.62
C ALA A 342 12.63 -7.95 16.73
N ASP A 343 12.47 -7.31 17.89
CA ASP A 343 11.65 -7.81 19.00
C ASP A 343 10.14 -7.47 18.90
N GLY A 344 9.70 -6.88 17.80
CA GLY A 344 8.29 -6.52 17.56
C GLY A 344 7.83 -5.22 18.24
N ARG A 345 8.70 -4.54 19.01
CA ARG A 345 8.40 -3.20 19.52
C ARG A 345 8.50 -2.17 18.40
N ILE A 346 7.78 -1.06 18.51
CA ILE A 346 7.88 0.04 17.55
C ILE A 346 9.29 0.63 17.51
N SER A 347 9.79 0.93 16.31
CA SER A 347 11.06 1.66 16.12
C SER A 347 10.89 3.12 16.52
N TYR A 348 9.75 3.71 16.15
CA TYR A 348 9.35 5.08 16.43
C TYR A 348 7.82 5.18 16.26
N ASP A 349 7.17 6.07 17.03
CA ASP A 349 5.71 6.15 17.04
C ASP A 349 5.17 6.88 15.81
N ILE A 350 4.40 6.15 14.99
CA ILE A 350 3.63 6.66 13.85
C ILE A 350 2.15 6.29 13.95
N GLY A 351 1.64 6.00 15.16
CA GLY A 351 0.27 5.54 15.40
C GLY A 351 0.06 4.04 15.15
N PHE A 352 1.08 3.21 15.37
CA PHE A 352 0.93 1.75 15.47
C PHE A 352 1.22 1.29 16.90
N HIS A 353 0.55 0.24 17.33
CA HIS A 353 0.88 -0.46 18.57
C HIS A 353 1.87 -1.60 18.25
N GLY A 354 2.92 -1.75 19.04
CA GLY A 354 3.87 -2.86 18.93
C GLY A 354 3.34 -4.14 19.57
N LEU A 355 4.12 -5.23 19.50
CA LEU A 355 3.89 -6.38 20.37
C LEU A 355 4.20 -5.95 21.81
N ASP A 356 3.21 -6.04 22.71
CA ASP A 356 3.43 -5.78 24.13
C ASP A 356 4.41 -6.81 24.68
N SER A 357 5.46 -6.34 25.35
CA SER A 357 6.44 -7.19 26.00
C SER A 357 5.90 -7.74 27.32
N SER A 358 4.80 -8.50 27.33
CA SER A 358 4.52 -9.51 28.36
C SER A 358 3.24 -10.33 28.09
N SER A 359 3.42 -11.53 27.54
CA SER A 359 2.54 -12.69 27.78
C SER A 359 2.62 -13.20 29.25
N ALA A 360 2.95 -12.32 30.20
CA ALA A 360 3.16 -12.63 31.62
C ALA A 360 2.45 -11.68 32.59
N ASP A 361 2.00 -10.48 32.17
CA ASP A 361 1.36 -9.52 33.08
C ASP A 361 -0.17 -9.57 33.10
N LEU A 362 -0.81 -10.31 32.19
CA LEU A 362 -2.27 -10.50 32.19
C LEU A 362 -2.78 -11.46 33.29
N LEU A 363 -1.91 -11.95 34.19
CA LEU A 363 -2.29 -12.74 35.37
C LEU A 363 -2.10 -12.01 36.72
N ARG A 364 -1.90 -10.68 36.72
CA ARG A 364 -1.88 -9.88 37.97
C ARG A 364 -2.89 -8.75 37.98
N LEU A 365 -4.15 -9.05 37.67
CA LEU A 365 -5.29 -8.25 38.15
C LEU A 365 -5.78 -8.83 39.48
N SER A 366 -5.22 -8.34 40.57
CA SER A 366 -5.92 -8.33 41.86
C SER A 366 -6.68 -7.00 41.98
N PRO A 367 -7.96 -7.00 42.39
CA PRO A 367 -8.71 -5.77 42.50
C PRO A 367 -8.28 -5.03 43.76
N LYS A 368 -7.62 -3.89 43.61
CA LYS A 368 -7.57 -2.88 44.68
C LYS A 368 -8.52 -1.74 44.31
N PHE A 369 -9.69 -1.77 44.96
CA PHE A 369 -10.51 -0.60 45.16
C PHE A 369 -9.67 0.47 45.89
N GLY A 370 -9.63 1.68 45.34
CA GLY A 370 -8.89 2.80 45.91
C GLY A 370 -9.24 4.10 45.19
N ASP A 371 -10.08 4.87 45.86
CA ASP A 371 -10.54 6.23 45.58
C ASP A 371 -9.40 7.20 45.22
N GLY A 372 -9.60 8.09 44.24
CA GLY A 372 -8.63 9.16 43.95
C GLY A 372 -8.61 9.69 42.51
N ARG A 373 -9.09 10.93 42.36
CA ARG A 373 -9.12 11.74 41.13
C ARG A 373 -7.72 11.92 40.49
N TYR A 374 -7.65 11.84 39.17
CA TYR A 374 -6.57 12.44 38.36
C TYR A 374 -7.16 13.37 37.28
N PRO A 375 -6.55 14.54 37.02
CA PRO A 375 -7.03 15.48 36.01
C PRO A 375 -6.59 15.03 34.62
N ILE A 376 -7.51 15.06 33.64
CA ILE A 376 -7.19 14.91 32.22
C ILE A 376 -6.99 16.31 31.66
N THR A 377 -5.75 16.66 31.36
CA THR A 377 -5.43 17.73 30.41
C THR A 377 -4.46 17.16 29.40
N ASP A 378 -4.98 16.63 28.28
CA ASP A 378 -4.20 16.50 27.06
C ASP A 378 -5.12 16.54 25.84
N ALA A 379 -5.00 17.60 25.06
CA ALA A 379 -5.79 17.83 23.84
C ALA A 379 -5.42 16.88 22.69
N ALA A 380 -4.34 16.10 22.83
CA ALA A 380 -3.89 15.13 21.82
C ALA A 380 -4.78 13.89 21.69
N PHE A 381 -5.59 13.58 22.71
CA PHE A 381 -6.44 12.38 22.70
C PHE A 381 -7.71 12.53 21.84
N LEU A 382 -8.17 13.77 21.64
CA LEU A 382 -9.40 14.06 20.88
C LEU A 382 -9.20 14.07 19.36
N GLU A 383 -8.01 14.44 18.86
CA GLU A 383 -7.70 14.31 17.42
C GLU A 383 -7.67 12.85 16.95
N PHE A 384 -7.40 11.91 17.86
CA PHE A 384 -7.27 10.48 17.53
C PHE A 384 -8.63 9.80 17.30
N LEU A 385 -9.67 10.20 18.03
CA LEU A 385 -11.02 9.64 17.87
C LEU A 385 -11.72 10.18 16.62
N ASP A 386 -11.50 11.44 16.26
CA ASP A 386 -12.06 12.02 15.02
C ASP A 386 -11.48 11.36 13.77
N PHE A 387 -10.20 10.93 13.82
CA PHE A 387 -9.53 10.30 12.69
C PHE A 387 -10.02 8.86 12.43
N ASP A 388 -10.21 8.06 13.49
CA ASP A 388 -10.67 6.66 13.35
C ASP A 388 -12.16 6.56 12.99
N TYR A 389 -13.00 7.52 13.43
CA TYR A 389 -14.44 7.51 13.13
C TYR A 389 -14.73 7.92 11.67
N ALA A 390 -14.02 8.92 11.13
CA ALA A 390 -14.20 9.40 9.76
C ALA A 390 -13.75 8.38 8.69
N VAL A 391 -12.87 7.46 9.04
CA VAL A 391 -12.36 6.41 8.12
C VAL A 391 -13.38 5.29 7.91
N PHE A 392 -14.31 5.05 8.86
CA PHE A 392 -15.23 3.91 8.82
C PHE A 392 -16.64 4.24 8.33
N HIS A 393 -17.13 5.47 8.52
CA HIS A 393 -18.42 5.91 8.01
C HIS A 393 -18.21 7.10 7.09
N GLY A 394 -18.34 6.91 5.76
CA GLY A 394 -18.15 7.93 4.74
C GLY A 394 -19.16 9.09 4.77
N GLN A 395 -19.20 9.85 5.87
CA GLN A 395 -19.97 11.07 6.01
C GLN A 395 -19.02 12.22 6.35
N CYS A 396 -18.80 13.08 5.36
CA CYS A 396 -18.12 14.35 5.54
C CYS A 396 -19.14 15.34 6.13
N LEU A 397 -19.03 15.67 7.42
CA LEU A 397 -19.71 16.83 7.98
C LEU A 397 -18.71 17.98 8.04
N SER A 398 -18.93 19.01 7.21
CA SER A 398 -18.21 20.27 7.32
C SER A 398 -18.62 20.97 8.61
N LEU A 399 -17.68 21.17 9.53
CA LEU A 399 -17.87 22.06 10.66
C LEU A 399 -17.07 23.34 10.42
N ASP A 400 -17.79 24.42 10.14
CA ASP A 400 -17.26 25.78 10.16
C ASP A 400 -16.72 26.12 11.55
N ILE A 401 -15.51 26.67 11.58
CA ILE A 401 -14.77 27.01 12.78
C ILE A 401 -15.44 28.21 13.46
N GLY A 402 -16.13 27.96 14.57
CA GLY A 402 -16.66 29.03 15.42
C GLY A 402 -17.68 28.59 16.47
N CYS A 403 -17.28 27.80 17.48
CA CYS A 403 -18.10 27.67 18.70
C CYS A 403 -17.29 27.27 19.94
N SER A 404 -17.64 27.88 21.08
CA SER A 404 -16.97 27.76 22.37
C SER A 404 -17.13 26.39 23.04
N SER A 405 -16.17 26.08 23.93
CA SER A 405 -15.93 24.84 24.68
C SER A 405 -17.10 24.25 25.49
N SER A 406 -18.24 24.93 25.59
CA SER A 406 -19.41 24.46 26.35
C SER A 406 -20.41 23.63 25.52
N LYS A 407 -20.36 23.64 24.18
CA LYS A 407 -21.29 22.87 23.32
C LYS A 407 -20.80 21.47 22.94
N LEU A 408 -19.50 21.19 23.05
CA LEU A 408 -18.92 19.86 22.76
C LEU A 408 -19.41 18.78 23.73
N VAL A 409 -19.69 19.14 24.99
CA VAL A 409 -20.15 18.19 26.01
C VAL A 409 -21.57 17.67 25.75
N SER A 410 -22.43 18.47 25.09
CA SER A 410 -23.82 18.06 24.81
C SER A 410 -23.93 17.11 23.60
N VAL A 411 -23.00 17.17 22.65
CA VAL A 411 -22.97 16.24 21.50
C VAL A 411 -22.41 14.88 21.93
N ALA A 412 -21.42 14.86 22.83
CA ALA A 412 -20.85 13.64 23.39
C ALA A 412 -21.87 12.84 24.22
N LEU A 413 -22.76 13.51 24.97
CA LEU A 413 -23.79 12.80 25.75
C LEU A 413 -24.87 12.15 24.89
N LEU A 414 -25.23 12.75 23.75
CA LEU A 414 -26.27 12.21 22.87
C LEU A 414 -25.85 10.89 22.18
N VAL A 415 -24.56 10.74 21.88
CA VAL A 415 -24.00 9.53 21.25
C VAL A 415 -23.90 8.36 22.23
N ILE A 416 -23.63 8.62 23.52
CA ILE A 416 -23.51 7.57 24.54
C ILE A 416 -24.89 6.96 24.88
N THR A 417 -25.98 7.74 24.82
CA THR A 417 -27.34 7.20 25.00
C THR A 417 -27.84 6.33 23.84
N SER A 418 -27.24 6.42 22.65
CA SER A 418 -27.61 5.56 21.51
C SER A 418 -26.95 4.17 21.57
N LEU A 419 -25.90 4.00 22.38
CA LEU A 419 -25.12 2.75 22.47
C LEU A 419 -25.65 1.76 23.53
N TYR A 420 -26.62 2.17 24.37
CA TYR A 420 -27.23 1.31 25.39
C TYR A 420 -28.64 0.81 25.07
N CYS A 421 -29.18 1.11 23.88
CA CYS A 421 -30.53 0.68 23.49
C CYS A 421 -30.50 -0.11 22.17
N SER A 422 -29.81 -1.25 22.16
CA SER A 422 -29.88 -2.24 21.06
C SER A 422 -29.56 -3.65 21.56
N THR A 423 -30.25 -4.12 22.60
CA THR A 423 -30.34 -5.55 22.94
C THR A 423 -31.77 -5.88 23.34
N SER A 424 -32.46 -6.61 22.46
CA SER A 424 -33.83 -7.09 22.68
C SER A 424 -33.89 -8.05 23.87
N PHE A 425 -34.65 -7.69 24.90
CA PHE A 425 -35.31 -8.64 25.79
C PHE A 425 -36.80 -8.31 25.80
N ALA A 426 -37.60 -9.25 25.29
CA ALA A 426 -39.04 -9.20 25.41
C ALA A 426 -39.42 -9.41 26.88
N PHE A 427 -39.99 -8.39 27.51
CA PHE A 427 -40.75 -8.52 28.74
C PHE A 427 -42.13 -7.92 28.53
N GLU A 428 -43.12 -8.80 28.64
CA GLU A 428 -44.55 -8.54 28.58
C GLU A 428 -44.96 -7.85 29.89
N ILE A 429 -45.35 -6.57 29.85
CA ILE A 429 -45.91 -5.87 31.00
C ILE A 429 -47.42 -5.75 30.80
N ARG A 430 -48.16 -6.53 31.59
CA ARG A 430 -49.61 -6.37 31.80
C ARG A 430 -49.87 -5.07 32.56
N SER A 431 -50.86 -4.33 32.08
CA SER A 431 -51.55 -3.24 32.78
C SER A 431 -52.09 -3.73 34.14
N ILE A 432 -51.81 -2.99 35.20
CA ILE A 432 -52.65 -2.92 36.40
C ILE A 432 -52.79 -1.44 36.77
N GLU A 433 -54.03 -0.97 36.72
CA GLU A 433 -54.54 0.28 37.25
C GLU A 433 -54.50 0.26 38.80
N ASP A 434 -53.97 1.31 39.41
CA ASP A 434 -54.62 2.16 40.43
C ASP A 434 -53.60 3.15 41.06
#